data_AF-F3FWG3-F1
#
_entry.id   AF-F3FWG3-F1
#
_cell.length_a   1.000
_cell.length_b   1.000
_cell.length_c   1.000
_cell.angle_alpha   90.00
_cell.angle_beta   90.00
_cell.angle_gamma   90.00
#
_symmetry.space_group_name_H-M   'P 1'
#
loop_
_entity.id
_entity.type
_entity.pdbx_description
1 polymer ?
#
loop_
_entity_poly.entity_id
_entity_poly.type
_entity_poly.pdbx_seq_one_letter_code
_entity_poly.pdbx_strand_id
1 'polypeptide(L)' 'MQPFVIAPSILSADFARLGEEVDNVLSSGADFVHFDVMDNHYVPNLTIGPMVCSALRKYGVTAPIDVHLMVRL' A
#
# COMPACT_ATOMS: atom_id res chain seq x y z
N MET A 1 -23.39 -11.70 -7.45
CA MET A 1 -21.92 -11.81 -7.58
C MET A 1 -21.28 -10.71 -6.76
N GLN A 2 -20.17 -10.97 -6.08
CA GLN A 2 -19.38 -9.89 -5.48
C GLN A 2 -18.69 -9.07 -6.59
N PRO A 3 -18.57 -7.75 -6.42
CA PRO A 3 -17.84 -6.90 -7.37
C PRO A 3 -16.35 -7.27 -7.39
N PHE A 4 -15.73 -7.15 -8.57
CA PHE A 4 -14.28 -7.27 -8.69
C PHE A 4 -13.60 -6.06 -8.04
N VAL A 5 -12.44 -6.29 -7.42
CA VAL A 5 -11.63 -5.26 -6.75
C VAL A 5 -10.23 -5.30 -7.34
N ILE A 6 -9.70 -4.13 -7.70
CA ILE A 6 -8.32 -3.93 -8.14
C ILE A 6 -7.57 -3.18 -7.04
N ALA A 7 -6.54 -3.80 -6.48
CA ALA A 7 -5.73 -3.26 -5.40
C ALA A 7 -4.23 -3.26 -5.79
N PRO A 8 -3.74 -2.19 -6.45
CA PRO A 8 -2.33 -2.09 -6.82
C PRO A 8 -1.44 -2.09 -5.58
N SER A 9 -0.38 -2.92 -5.59
CA SER A 9 0.60 -2.96 -4.51
C SER A 9 1.61 -1.83 -4.66
N ILE A 10 1.75 -1.03 -3.60
CA ILE A 10 2.75 0.04 -3.54
C ILE A 10 4.17 -0.49 -3.34
N LEU A 11 4.34 -1.80 -3.13
CA LEU A 11 5.67 -2.42 -3.09
C LEU A 11 6.43 -2.22 -4.41
N SER A 12 5.70 -2.10 -5.53
CA SER A 12 6.24 -1.89 -6.87
C SER A 12 6.32 -0.41 -7.29
N ALA A 13 5.87 0.51 -6.42
CA ALA A 13 5.80 1.94 -6.74
C ALA A 13 7.16 2.64 -6.59
N ASP A 14 7.30 3.82 -7.17
CA ASP A 14 8.41 4.72 -6.85
C ASP A 14 8.24 5.32 -5.44
N PHE A 15 8.97 4.78 -4.46
CA PHE A 15 8.93 5.27 -3.07
C PHE A 15 9.34 6.74 -2.90
N ALA A 16 10.13 7.31 -3.82
CA ALA A 16 10.50 8.72 -3.75
C ALA A 16 9.31 9.65 -4.03
N ARG A 17 8.26 9.14 -4.68
CA ARG A 17 7.07 9.89 -5.11
C ARG A 17 5.78 9.17 -4.75
N LEU A 18 5.79 8.47 -3.61
CA LEU A 18 4.74 7.52 -3.23
C LEU A 18 3.32 8.12 -3.21
N GLY A 19 3.17 9.38 -2.80
CA GLY A 19 1.87 10.06 -2.82
C GLY A 19 1.33 10.22 -4.25
N GLU A 20 2.18 10.65 -5.18
CA GLU A 20 1.82 10.80 -6.59
C GLU A 20 1.53 9.45 -7.25
N GLU A 21 2.32 8.41 -6.94
CA GLU A 21 2.08 7.05 -7.42
C GLU A 21 0.71 6.52 -6.98
N VAL A 22 0.31 6.79 -5.73
CA VAL A 22 -1.01 6.42 -5.23
C VAL A 22 -2.14 7.20 -5.93
N ASP A 23 -1.97 8.51 -6.12
CA ASP A 23 -2.95 9.32 -6.86
C ASP A 23 -3.12 8.83 -8.32
N ASN A 24 -2.03 8.46 -8.97
CA ASN A 24 -2.02 7.95 -10.34
C ASN A 24 -2.81 6.64 -10.46
N VAL A 25 -2.61 5.69 -9.55
CA VAL A 25 -3.35 4.41 -9.62
C VAL A 25 -4.83 4.57 -9.25
N LEU A 26 -5.15 5.43 -8.27
CA LEU A 26 -6.54 5.71 -7.89
C LEU A 26 -7.29 6.42 -9.01
N SER A 27 -6.68 7.42 -9.65
CA SER A 27 -7.25 8.10 -10.82
C SER A 27 -7.40 7.18 -12.03
N SER A 28 -6.61 6.10 -12.10
CA SER A 28 -6.71 5.05 -13.13
C SER A 28 -7.78 3.98 -12.84
N GLY A 29 -8.53 4.11 -11.74
CA GLY A 29 -9.64 3.22 -11.40
C GLY A 29 -9.31 2.10 -10.42
N ALA A 30 -8.20 2.21 -9.68
CA ALA A 30 -7.95 1.33 -8.54
C ALA A 30 -8.98 1.56 -7.44
N ASP A 31 -9.48 0.48 -6.84
CA ASP A 31 -10.43 0.54 -5.74
C ASP A 31 -9.69 0.76 -4.41
N PHE A 32 -8.57 0.06 -4.24
CA PHE A 32 -7.84 -0.08 -2.98
C PHE A 32 -6.34 0.17 -3.20
N VAL A 33 -5.62 0.51 -2.14
CA VAL A 33 -4.16 0.57 -2.13
C VAL A 33 -3.62 -0.61 -1.35
N HIS A 34 -2.95 -1.55 -2.00
CA HIS A 34 -2.38 -2.72 -1.32
C HIS A 34 -1.02 -2.38 -0.70
N PHE A 35 -0.84 -2.76 0.57
CA PHE A 35 0.23 -2.29 1.44
C PHE A 35 0.93 -3.48 2.10
N ASP A 36 2.06 -3.89 1.52
CA ASP A 36 2.85 -5.04 1.96
C ASP A 36 3.84 -4.65 3.08
N VAL A 37 3.58 -5.12 4.30
CA VAL A 37 4.46 -4.94 5.46
C VAL A 37 5.29 -6.20 5.67
N MET A 38 6.61 -6.07 5.57
CA MET A 38 7.56 -7.15 5.75
C MET A 38 8.56 -6.81 6.85
N ASP A 39 8.91 -7.76 7.71
CA ASP A 39 9.74 -7.53 8.91
C ASP A 39 11.15 -8.14 8.86
N ASN A 40 11.58 -8.69 7.72
CA ASN A 40 12.84 -9.45 7.56
C ASN A 40 12.96 -10.72 8.43
N HIS A 41 11.89 -11.16 9.10
CA HIS A 41 11.88 -12.38 9.92
C HIS A 41 10.91 -13.42 9.38
N TYR A 42 9.71 -13.00 8.99
CA TYR A 42 8.72 -13.86 8.34
C TYR A 42 9.04 -14.07 6.85
N VAL A 43 9.58 -13.03 6.20
CA VAL A 43 10.08 -13.04 4.82
C VAL A 43 11.48 -12.40 4.79
N PRO A 44 12.33 -12.67 3.78
CA PRO A 44 13.73 -12.21 3.77
C PRO A 44 13.94 -10.73 3.40
N ASN A 45 12.86 -9.94 3.31
CA ASN A 45 12.89 -8.53 2.96
C ASN A 45 12.33 -7.68 4.11
N LEU A 46 12.79 -6.43 4.21
CA LEU A 46 12.22 -5.37 5.06
C LEU A 46 11.62 -4.30 4.15
N THR A 47 10.34 -3.96 4.33
CA THR A 47 9.66 -2.96 3.49
C THR A 47 9.33 -1.70 4.28
N ILE A 48 8.05 -1.47 4.55
CA ILE A 48 7.49 -0.25 5.12
C ILE A 48 6.62 -0.59 6.33
N GLY A 49 6.57 0.33 7.28
CA GLY A 49 5.80 0.19 8.51
C GLY A 49 4.62 1.17 8.62
N PRO A 50 3.96 1.23 9.79
CA PRO A 50 2.78 2.07 10.02
C PRO A 50 3.03 3.58 9.82
N MET A 51 4.29 4.02 9.88
CA MET A 51 4.68 5.40 9.63
C MET A 51 4.39 5.83 8.17
N VAL A 52 4.59 4.92 7.21
CA VAL A 52 4.30 5.19 5.78
C VAL A 52 2.79 5.18 5.52
N CYS A 53 2.04 4.27 6.13
CA CYS A 53 0.57 4.28 6.07
C CYS A 53 0.01 5.60 6.65
N SER A 54 0.55 6.05 7.77
CA SER A 54 0.19 7.35 8.37
C SER A 54 0.54 8.53 7.46
N ALA A 55 1.66 8.48 6.74
CA ALA A 55 2.05 9.51 5.78
C ALA A 55 1.08 9.57 4.59
N LEU A 56 0.65 8.44 4.04
CA LEU A 56 -0.36 8.39 2.97
C LEU A 56 -1.71 8.97 3.42
N ARG A 57 -2.14 8.67 4.65
CA ARG A 57 -3.35 9.29 5.23
C ARG A 57 -3.22 10.80 5.38
N LYS A 58 -2.07 11.30 5.83
CA LYS A 58 -1.79 12.75 5.93
C LYS A 58 -1.69 13.43 4.57
N TYR A 59 -1.16 12.73 3.57
CA TYR A 59 -1.07 13.22 2.19
C TYR A 59 -2.46 13.45 1.58
N GLY A 60 -3.46 12.67 2.00
CA GLY A 60 -4.85 12.84 1.59
C GLY A 60 -5.49 11.60 0.98
N VAL A 61 -4.80 10.45 1.01
CA VAL A 61 -5.35 9.18 0.50
C VAL A 61 -6.56 8.77 1.35
N THR A 62 -7.75 8.80 0.74
CA THR A 62 -9.02 8.40 1.37
C THR A 62 -9.45 7.00 1.01
N ALA A 63 -8.92 6.43 -0.08
CA ALA A 63 -9.22 5.07 -0.51
C ALA A 63 -8.90 4.03 0.60
N PRO A 64 -9.61 2.89 0.65
CA PRO A 64 -9.24 1.79 1.54
C PRO A 64 -7.79 1.36 1.31
N ILE A 65 -7.07 1.13 2.41
CA ILE A 65 -5.71 0.58 2.37
C ILE A 65 -5.81 -0.86 2.85
N ASP A 66 -5.46 -1.79 1.98
CA ASP A 66 -5.41 -3.22 2.26
C ASP A 66 -4.03 -3.57 2.81
N VAL A 67 -3.92 -3.77 4.12
CA VAL A 67 -2.64 -4.01 4.79
C VAL A 67 -2.40 -5.51 4.91
N HIS A 68 -1.39 -5.97 4.19
CA HIS A 68 -0.92 -7.35 4.23
C HIS A 68 0.30 -7.45 5.15
N LEU A 69 0.09 -8.01 6.35
CA LEU A 69 1.13 -8.20 7.35
C LEU A 69 1.87 -9.52 7.11
N MET A 70 3.05 -9.43 6.52
CA MET A 70 4.03 -10.51 6.40
C MET A 70 5.06 -10.37 7.51
N VAL A 71 4.60 -10.51 8.76
CA VAL A 71 5.40 -10.32 9.98
C VAL A 71 5.25 -11.50 10.93
N ARG A 72 6.29 -11.80 11.70
CA ARG A 72 6.27 -12.79 12.78
C ARG A 72 5.90 -12.09 14.09
N LEU A 73 4.91 -12.66 14.80
CA LEU A 73 4.55 -12.26 16.16
C LEU A 73 5.52 -12.81 17.19
#